data_AF-A0A9W9NZ03-F1
#
_entry.id   AF-A0A9W9NZ03-F1
#
_cell.length_a   1.000
_cell.length_b   1.000
_cell.length_c   1.000
_cell.angle_alpha   90.00
_cell.angle_beta   90.00
_cell.angle_gamma   90.00
#
_symmetry.space_group_name_H-M   'P 1'
#
loop_
_entity.id
_entity.type
_entity.pdbx_description
1 polymer ?
#
loop_
_entity_poly.entity_id
_entity_poly.type
_entity_poly.pdbx_seq_one_letter_code
_entity_poly.pdbx_strand_id
1 'polypeptide(L)'
;MNLRSQGSLWTLFILAGLAAAHGGHEMVPEGEAISLEPLDAILWVHILLMGFAFGIIFPLGMVLGIVRSRWHVPVQVVGSCIATVAYFLGHAHKGRQFGPNAHHSFANWLMLMLIVQVALGFYLKLHLEKGGQGRIRWIFVLAHGVLGKAMPVVSWVQILFGGIAALGFCQGDHLGQCAAHFIMGSAFIAYGILLTILLLVGQYWLRRTGRSQEFFDSLIIAAWGCVNTFTEHRWGGPWVHNDLQHTTMGIIWWCAGLLGMWLSRSRDGRPKRNLIPAIVIMMTGYAMSAHTQTLMISTMVHSVFGYTLMGAGLARVIEISFVLRDQPAVSMSGTDPDSFQYLTPFLLCASGFLFMGATEEQMELLSNAGVMHVSYVLIQYSFAFLLFLFVNVLLHIYAVHAWPNGPEEETEGQGKYTNVNGINGRARSQSETQRIHDAEGFELEGLISDEEEGESSSMGPKRSLDEELGKEAH
;
A
#
# COMPACT_ATOMS: atom_id res chain seq x y z
N MET A 1 49.65 27.55 2.54
CA MET A 1 48.54 28.38 3.09
C MET A 1 47.23 27.84 2.51
N ASN A 2 46.22 27.74 3.37
CA ASN A 2 45.00 26.95 3.27
C ASN A 2 44.12 27.20 2.02
N LEU A 3 43.78 26.12 1.30
CA LEU A 3 42.63 26.05 0.38
C LEU A 3 41.45 25.23 0.95
N ARG A 4 41.54 24.77 2.21
CA ARG A 4 40.53 23.91 2.84
C ARG A 4 39.42 24.63 3.62
N SER A 5 39.47 25.97 3.79
CA SER A 5 38.48 26.69 4.61
C SER A 5 37.37 27.39 3.82
N GLN A 6 37.38 27.38 2.48
CA GLN A 6 36.35 28.07 1.70
C GLN A 6 35.06 27.27 1.52
N GLY A 7 35.11 25.92 1.52
CA GLY A 7 33.92 25.08 1.36
C GLY A 7 32.94 25.13 2.56
N SER A 8 33.44 25.48 3.75
CA SER A 8 32.62 25.54 4.98
C SER A 8 31.87 26.87 5.13
N LEU A 9 32.32 27.94 4.47
CA LEU A 9 31.67 29.25 4.56
C LEU A 9 30.42 29.33 3.65
N TRP A 10 30.46 28.68 2.48
CA TRP A 10 29.29 28.63 1.59
C TRP A 10 28.13 27.80 2.17
N THR A 11 28.42 26.71 2.88
CA THR A 11 27.41 25.90 3.58
C THR A 11 26.79 26.64 4.77
N LEU A 12 27.57 27.44 5.50
CA LEU A 12 27.08 28.31 6.56
C LEU A 12 26.24 29.49 6.04
N PHE A 13 26.58 30.05 4.86
CA PHE A 13 25.77 31.11 4.24
C PHE A 13 24.42 30.61 3.72
N ILE A 14 24.35 29.37 3.21
CA ILE A 14 23.08 28.74 2.80
C ILE A 14 22.18 28.46 4.02
N LEU A 15 22.75 28.02 5.15
CA LEU A 15 22.00 27.82 6.39
C LEU A 15 21.56 29.13 7.05
N ALA A 16 22.37 30.20 6.98
CA ALA A 16 22.02 31.51 7.51
C ALA A 16 20.94 32.23 6.67
N GLY A 17 20.93 32.02 5.36
CA GLY A 17 19.86 32.53 4.47
C GLY A 17 18.49 31.89 4.74
N LEU A 18 18.46 30.65 5.25
CA LEU A 18 17.24 29.92 5.61
C LEU A 18 16.65 30.36 6.96
N ALA A 19 17.49 30.81 7.90
CA ALA A 19 17.02 31.34 9.18
C ALA A 19 16.40 32.75 9.06
N ALA A 20 16.67 33.47 7.96
CA ALA A 20 16.21 34.84 7.71
C ALA A 20 14.91 34.92 6.86
N ALA A 21 14.21 33.80 6.64
CA ALA A 21 12.97 33.77 5.86
C ALA A 21 11.68 33.87 6.72
N HIS A 22 11.76 34.31 7.97
CA HIS A 22 10.59 34.69 8.78
C HIS A 22 10.08 36.09 8.39
N GLY A 23 9.57 36.26 7.17
CA GLY A 23 9.07 37.56 6.72
C GLY A 23 8.19 37.48 5.49
N GLY A 24 6.88 37.42 5.69
CA GLY A 24 5.90 37.55 4.62
C GLY A 24 4.48 37.09 4.96
N HIS A 25 3.96 37.38 6.16
CA HIS A 25 2.52 37.14 6.44
C HIS A 25 1.69 38.32 5.92
N GLU A 26 1.55 38.44 4.60
CA GLU A 26 0.34 39.07 4.08
C GLU A 26 -0.80 38.11 4.42
N MET A 27 -1.68 38.55 5.33
CA MET A 27 -2.66 37.70 5.98
C MET A 27 -3.66 37.21 4.94
N VAL A 28 -3.84 35.88 4.87
CA VAL A 28 -4.98 35.28 4.18
C VAL A 28 -6.24 36.03 4.63
N PRO A 29 -7.11 36.49 3.70
CA PRO A 29 -8.31 37.23 4.07
C PRO A 29 -9.12 36.49 5.14
N GLU A 30 -9.74 37.23 6.07
CA GLU A 30 -10.55 36.61 7.12
C GLU A 30 -11.67 35.77 6.51
N GLY A 31 -11.73 34.48 6.89
CA GLY A 31 -12.70 33.52 6.39
C GLY A 31 -12.26 32.72 5.16
N GLU A 32 -11.13 33.05 4.54
CA GLU A 32 -10.58 32.32 3.38
C GLU A 32 -9.50 31.31 3.80
N ALA A 33 -9.36 30.23 3.02
CA ALA A 33 -8.34 29.19 3.26
C ALA A 33 -6.98 29.53 2.63
N ILE A 34 -7.00 30.29 1.55
CA ILE A 34 -5.84 30.63 0.72
C ILE A 34 -5.91 32.09 0.29
N SER A 35 -4.76 32.70 0.01
CA SER A 35 -4.69 34.03 -0.58
C SER A 35 -4.93 34.00 -2.10
N LEU A 36 -5.20 35.17 -2.68
CA LEU A 36 -5.55 35.32 -4.11
C LEU A 36 -4.35 35.11 -5.05
N GLU A 37 -3.12 35.25 -4.53
CA GLU A 37 -1.91 35.08 -5.32
C GLU A 37 -1.83 33.65 -5.91
N PRO A 38 -1.27 33.51 -7.12
CA PRO A 38 -1.04 32.21 -7.70
C PRO A 38 0.07 31.45 -6.94
N LEU A 39 0.12 30.14 -7.16
CA LEU A 39 1.27 29.32 -6.75
C LEU A 39 2.51 29.81 -7.51
N ASP A 40 3.54 30.24 -6.78
CA ASP A 40 4.79 30.68 -7.39
C ASP A 40 5.65 29.48 -7.85
N ALA A 41 6.73 29.78 -8.58
CA ALA A 41 7.62 28.75 -9.09
C ALA A 41 8.31 27.94 -7.96
N ILE A 42 8.59 28.58 -6.81
CA ILE A 42 9.23 27.93 -5.66
C ILE A 42 8.30 26.84 -5.10
N LEU A 43 7.02 27.18 -4.95
CA LEU A 43 6.02 26.27 -4.42
C LEU A 43 5.70 25.14 -5.42
N TRP A 44 5.67 25.41 -6.71
CA TRP A 44 5.58 24.35 -7.73
C TRP A 44 6.76 23.38 -7.66
N VAL A 45 7.99 23.89 -7.50
CA VAL A 45 9.19 23.05 -7.32
C VAL A 45 9.07 22.23 -6.03
N HIS A 46 8.59 22.82 -4.93
CA HIS A 46 8.29 22.07 -3.69
C HIS A 46 7.33 20.90 -3.95
N ILE A 47 6.18 21.16 -4.58
CA ILE A 47 5.15 20.14 -4.85
C ILE A 47 5.72 19.00 -5.71
N LEU A 48 6.41 19.34 -6.80
CA LEU A 48 6.98 18.35 -7.72
C LEU A 48 8.08 17.51 -7.06
N LEU A 49 9.00 18.14 -6.33
CA LEU A 49 10.11 17.43 -5.68
C LEU A 49 9.63 16.57 -4.50
N MET A 50 8.68 17.06 -3.69
CA MET A 50 8.08 16.26 -2.62
C MET A 50 7.30 15.07 -3.16
N GLY A 51 6.45 15.31 -4.16
CA GLY A 51 5.69 14.26 -4.84
C GLY A 51 6.60 13.21 -5.47
N PHE A 52 7.72 13.62 -6.07
CA PHE A 52 8.68 12.68 -6.64
C PHE A 52 9.46 11.90 -5.57
N ALA A 53 9.96 12.56 -4.52
CA ALA A 53 10.72 11.89 -3.47
C ALA A 53 9.86 10.89 -2.69
N PHE A 54 8.70 11.32 -2.21
CA PHE A 54 7.80 10.50 -1.37
C PHE A 54 6.87 9.59 -2.16
N GLY A 55 6.47 9.99 -3.37
CA GLY A 55 5.62 9.17 -4.23
C GLY A 55 6.37 8.10 -5.02
N ILE A 56 7.64 8.34 -5.40
CA ILE A 56 8.39 7.46 -6.32
C ILE A 56 9.69 6.93 -5.70
N ILE A 57 10.60 7.81 -5.26
CA ILE A 57 11.95 7.40 -4.83
C ILE A 57 11.90 6.54 -3.57
N PHE A 58 11.19 6.97 -2.52
CA PHE A 58 11.17 6.24 -1.25
C PHE A 58 10.47 4.87 -1.34
N PRO A 59 9.31 4.72 -2.02
CA PRO A 59 8.73 3.39 -2.24
C PRO A 59 9.66 2.45 -3.04
N LEU A 60 10.33 2.96 -4.08
CA LEU A 60 11.35 2.18 -4.81
C LEU A 60 12.51 1.79 -3.90
N GLY A 61 13.05 2.74 -3.14
CA GLY A 61 14.10 2.50 -2.17
C GLY A 61 13.68 1.47 -1.11
N MET A 62 12.44 1.50 -0.66
CA MET A 62 11.90 0.52 0.29
C MET A 62 11.91 -0.89 -0.31
N VAL A 63 11.39 -1.07 -1.54
CA VAL A 63 11.41 -2.37 -2.22
C VAL A 63 12.84 -2.87 -2.41
N LEU A 64 13.75 -2.01 -2.86
CA LEU A 64 15.18 -2.33 -2.97
C LEU A 64 15.79 -2.76 -1.63
N GLY A 65 15.34 -2.18 -0.52
CA GLY A 65 15.74 -2.57 0.83
C GLY A 65 15.23 -3.95 1.22
N ILE A 66 13.98 -4.26 0.90
CA ILE A 66 13.37 -5.57 1.15
C ILE A 66 14.14 -6.67 0.39
N VAL A 67 14.50 -6.44 -0.87
CA VAL A 67 15.29 -7.39 -1.67
C VAL A 67 16.80 -7.31 -1.43
N ARG A 68 17.24 -6.62 -0.37
CA ARG A 68 18.65 -6.47 0.04
C ARG A 68 19.58 -5.95 -1.08
N SER A 69 19.07 -5.11 -1.98
CA SER A 69 19.86 -4.54 -3.07
C SER A 69 20.84 -3.49 -2.56
N ARG A 70 22.07 -3.50 -3.08
CA ARG A 70 23.09 -2.47 -2.81
C ARG A 70 22.64 -1.05 -3.17
N TRP A 71 21.63 -0.92 -4.03
CA TRP A 71 21.07 0.37 -4.45
C TRP A 71 20.10 0.98 -3.44
N HIS A 72 19.66 0.23 -2.41
CA HIS A 72 18.79 0.74 -1.36
C HIS A 72 19.34 2.04 -0.75
N VAL A 73 20.56 2.00 -0.20
CA VAL A 73 21.15 3.17 0.50
C VAL A 73 21.35 4.36 -0.44
N PRO A 74 21.99 4.23 -1.63
CA PRO A 74 22.12 5.35 -2.56
C PRO A 74 20.80 6.00 -2.94
N VAL A 75 19.76 5.21 -3.27
CA VAL A 75 18.44 5.72 -3.66
C VAL A 75 17.78 6.47 -2.48
N GLN A 76 17.87 5.92 -1.27
CA GLN A 76 17.34 6.55 -0.06
C GLN A 76 18.05 7.88 0.27
N VAL A 77 19.37 7.95 0.08
CA VAL A 77 20.15 9.18 0.27
C VAL A 77 19.74 10.25 -0.73
N VAL A 78 19.61 9.89 -2.02
CA VAL A 78 19.12 10.82 -3.05
C VAL A 78 17.73 11.33 -2.72
N GLY A 79 16.81 10.45 -2.35
CA GLY A 79 15.45 10.83 -1.92
C GLY A 79 15.46 11.76 -0.71
N SER A 80 16.30 11.48 0.30
CA SER A 80 16.43 12.31 1.50
C SER A 80 16.99 13.70 1.20
N CYS A 81 17.99 13.81 0.33
CA CYS A 81 18.52 15.10 -0.12
C CYS A 81 17.44 15.93 -0.85
N ILE A 82 16.72 15.31 -1.78
CA ILE A 82 15.63 15.98 -2.52
C ILE A 82 14.53 16.43 -1.56
N ALA A 83 14.05 15.55 -0.67
CA ALA A 83 13.00 15.86 0.29
C ALA A 83 13.42 16.99 1.25
N THR A 84 14.67 17.00 1.71
CA THR A 84 15.19 18.05 2.60
C THR A 84 15.20 19.41 1.90
N VAL A 85 15.72 19.48 0.67
CA VAL A 85 15.71 20.73 -0.12
C VAL A 85 14.28 21.18 -0.37
N ALA A 86 13.41 20.28 -0.82
CA ALA A 86 12.02 20.57 -1.10
C ALA A 86 11.27 21.06 0.15
N TYR A 87 11.54 20.52 1.33
CA TYR A 87 10.91 20.93 2.59
C TYR A 87 11.15 22.41 2.87
N PHE A 88 12.40 22.87 2.72
CA PHE A 88 12.73 24.28 2.92
C PHE A 88 12.15 25.19 1.84
N LEU A 89 12.07 24.73 0.58
CA LEU A 89 11.39 25.50 -0.47
C LEU A 89 9.92 25.77 -0.14
N GLY A 90 9.24 24.81 0.47
CA GLY A 90 7.86 24.98 0.96
C GLY A 90 7.68 26.02 2.07
N HIS A 91 8.77 26.51 2.67
CA HIS A 91 8.74 27.61 3.65
C HIS A 91 9.32 28.93 3.09
N ALA A 92 9.97 28.87 1.92
CA ALA A 92 10.66 30.00 1.29
C ALA A 92 9.85 30.66 0.15
N HIS A 93 8.66 30.14 -0.15
CA HIS A 93 7.79 30.71 -1.18
C HIS A 93 7.26 32.09 -0.76
N LYS A 94 6.92 32.91 -1.76
CA LYS A 94 6.38 34.26 -1.58
C LYS A 94 5.08 34.49 -2.36
N GLY A 95 4.62 33.50 -3.12
CA GLY A 95 3.32 33.50 -3.79
C GLY A 95 2.18 33.24 -2.80
N ARG A 96 1.20 32.44 -3.22
CA ARG A 96 0.03 32.05 -2.42
C ARG A 96 0.38 31.75 -0.95
N GLN A 97 -0.33 32.41 -0.05
CA GLN A 97 -0.29 32.18 1.40
C GLN A 97 -1.41 31.23 1.81
N PHE A 98 -1.17 30.46 2.87
CA PHE A 98 -2.08 29.42 3.35
C PHE A 98 -2.48 29.67 4.79
N GLY A 99 -3.78 29.54 5.09
CA GLY A 99 -4.28 29.54 6.46
C GLY A 99 -3.86 28.27 7.22
N PRO A 100 -4.26 28.13 8.49
CA PRO A 100 -4.05 26.91 9.26
C PRO A 100 -4.59 25.68 8.51
N ASN A 101 -3.75 24.68 8.25
CA ASN A 101 -4.14 23.51 7.47
C ASN A 101 -3.42 22.23 7.94
N ALA A 102 -3.99 21.09 7.55
CA ALA A 102 -3.49 19.76 7.92
C ALA A 102 -2.13 19.45 7.31
N HIS A 103 -1.85 19.94 6.09
CA HIS A 103 -0.57 19.70 5.40
C HIS A 103 0.61 20.26 6.19
N HIS A 104 0.53 21.53 6.60
CA HIS A 104 1.59 22.16 7.39
C HIS A 104 1.74 21.49 8.77
N SER A 105 0.62 21.19 9.43
CA SER A 105 0.62 20.56 10.76
C SER A 105 1.21 19.14 10.74
N PHE A 106 0.96 18.38 9.67
CA PHE A 106 1.41 17.00 9.51
C PHE A 106 2.81 16.88 8.90
N ALA A 107 3.27 17.86 8.12
CA ALA A 107 4.57 17.85 7.44
C ALA A 107 5.74 17.54 8.39
N ASN A 108 5.74 18.16 9.58
CA ASN A 108 6.82 18.00 10.55
C ASN A 108 6.90 16.57 11.09
N TRP A 109 5.77 15.86 11.20
CA TRP A 109 5.74 14.46 11.60
C TRP A 109 6.32 13.54 10.52
N LEU A 110 5.99 13.79 9.25
CA LEU A 110 6.58 13.06 8.13
C LEU A 110 8.11 13.28 8.06
N MET A 111 8.56 14.52 8.24
CA MET A 111 9.99 14.82 8.23
C MET A 111 10.72 14.23 9.45
N LEU A 112 10.12 14.24 10.64
CA LEU A 112 10.66 13.57 11.81
C LEU A 112 10.78 12.06 11.56
N MET A 113 9.76 11.44 10.97
CA MET A 113 9.78 10.04 10.58
C MET A 113 10.93 9.73 9.59
N LEU A 114 11.16 10.60 8.61
CA LEU A 114 12.30 10.47 7.69
C LEU A 114 13.65 10.57 8.42
N ILE A 115 13.81 11.55 9.32
CA ILE A 115 15.03 11.72 10.12
C ILE A 115 15.30 10.47 10.96
N VAL A 116 14.28 9.96 11.65
CA VAL A 116 14.38 8.73 12.44
C VAL A 116 14.76 7.56 11.53
N GLN A 117 14.13 7.42 10.36
CA GLN A 117 14.44 6.33 9.42
C GLN A 117 15.89 6.37 8.93
N VAL A 118 16.42 7.55 8.61
CA VAL A 118 17.82 7.75 8.21
C VAL A 118 18.77 7.47 9.38
N ALA A 119 18.45 7.94 10.59
CA ALA A 119 19.28 7.70 11.78
C ALA A 119 19.36 6.20 12.13
N LEU A 120 18.23 5.50 12.10
CA LEU A 120 18.17 4.04 12.28
C LEU A 120 18.97 3.33 11.20
N GLY A 121 18.83 3.75 9.92
CA GLY A 121 19.58 3.18 8.81
C GLY A 121 21.10 3.37 8.94
N PHE A 122 21.54 4.55 9.37
CA PHE A 122 22.95 4.83 9.65
C PHE A 122 23.47 3.97 10.80
N TYR A 123 22.75 3.90 11.93
CA TYR A 123 23.09 3.05 13.07
C TYR A 123 23.28 1.58 12.65
N LEU A 124 22.34 1.04 11.87
CA LEU A 124 22.41 -0.34 11.39
C LEU A 124 23.60 -0.57 10.44
N LYS A 125 24.01 0.46 9.68
CA LYS A 125 25.16 0.36 8.77
C LYS A 125 26.52 0.49 9.45
N LEU A 126 26.58 0.96 10.70
CA LEU A 126 27.82 1.00 11.48
C LEU A 126 28.28 -0.38 11.99
N HIS A 127 27.49 -1.45 11.81
CA HIS A 127 27.81 -2.82 12.23
C HIS A 127 28.29 -2.89 13.71
N LEU A 128 27.58 -2.18 14.60
CA LEU A 128 27.85 -2.17 16.04
C LEU A 128 27.36 -3.48 16.69
N GLU A 129 28.07 -4.58 16.42
CA GLU A 129 27.64 -5.94 16.78
C GLU A 129 28.22 -6.44 18.10
N LYS A 130 29.18 -5.70 18.69
CA LYS A 130 29.88 -6.12 19.92
C LYS A 130 29.18 -5.62 21.19
N GLY A 131 29.21 -6.47 22.23
CA GLY A 131 28.78 -6.12 23.59
C GLY A 131 27.27 -5.91 23.74
N GLY A 132 26.86 -4.93 24.55
CA GLY A 132 25.44 -4.63 24.79
C GLY A 132 24.68 -4.14 23.55
N GLN A 133 25.37 -3.59 22.54
CA GLN A 133 24.79 -3.09 21.30
C GLN A 133 24.24 -4.23 20.42
N GLY A 134 24.92 -5.38 20.39
CA GLY A 134 24.44 -6.58 19.69
C GLY A 134 23.09 -7.07 20.24
N ARG A 135 22.86 -6.97 21.56
CA ARG A 135 21.60 -7.40 22.20
C ARG A 135 20.40 -6.52 21.85
N ILE A 136 20.60 -5.25 21.52
CA ILE A 136 19.52 -4.30 21.21
C ILE A 136 19.32 -4.09 19.71
N ARG A 137 20.26 -4.53 18.86
CA ARG A 137 20.21 -4.35 17.39
C ARG A 137 18.90 -4.81 16.76
N TRP A 138 18.31 -5.91 17.23
CA TRP A 138 17.04 -6.42 16.71
C TRP A 138 15.89 -5.40 16.84
N ILE A 139 15.88 -4.58 17.91
CA ILE A 139 14.88 -3.52 18.11
C ILE A 139 15.02 -2.47 17.01
N PHE A 140 16.26 -2.08 16.69
CA PHE A 140 16.53 -1.10 15.63
C PHE A 140 16.18 -1.64 14.25
N VAL A 141 16.45 -2.93 13.98
CA VAL A 141 16.04 -3.60 12.73
C VAL A 141 14.52 -3.61 12.60
N LEU A 142 13.81 -4.00 13.67
CA LEU A 142 12.35 -4.01 13.71
C LEU A 142 11.79 -2.59 13.50
N ALA A 143 12.29 -1.60 14.25
CA ALA A 143 11.85 -0.21 14.15
C ALA A 143 12.06 0.35 12.74
N HIS A 144 13.25 0.16 12.15
CA HIS A 144 13.56 0.59 10.79
C HIS A 144 12.66 -0.09 9.75
N GLY A 145 12.39 -1.39 9.96
CA GLY A 145 11.53 -2.19 9.09
C GLY A 145 10.05 -1.81 9.16
N VAL A 146 9.52 -1.49 10.34
CA VAL A 146 8.12 -1.05 10.53
C VAL A 146 7.93 0.37 10.01
N LEU A 147 8.83 1.29 10.40
CA LEU A 147 8.76 2.69 9.98
C LEU A 147 8.87 2.82 8.45
N GLY A 148 9.80 2.09 7.83
CA GLY A 148 9.94 2.07 6.39
C GLY A 148 8.69 1.58 5.65
N LYS A 149 8.02 0.54 6.15
CA LYS A 149 6.78 0.00 5.55
C LYS A 149 5.55 0.89 5.78
N ALA A 150 5.53 1.66 6.87
CA ALA A 150 4.48 2.65 7.12
C ALA A 150 4.62 3.91 6.25
N MET A 151 5.85 4.21 5.79
CA MET A 151 6.16 5.47 5.10
C MET A 151 5.32 5.73 3.84
N PRO A 152 5.07 4.78 2.92
CA PRO A 152 4.23 5.03 1.76
C PRO A 152 2.81 5.49 2.10
N VAL A 153 2.22 4.95 3.18
CA VAL A 153 0.87 5.33 3.63
C VAL A 153 0.86 6.74 4.21
N VAL A 154 1.81 7.06 5.10
CA VAL A 154 1.94 8.40 5.69
C VAL A 154 2.26 9.45 4.61
N SER A 155 3.08 9.07 3.64
CA SER A 155 3.45 9.91 2.49
C SER A 155 2.27 10.19 1.58
N TRP A 156 1.46 9.17 1.28
CA TRP A 156 0.22 9.32 0.52
C TRP A 156 -0.70 10.34 1.17
N VAL A 157 -0.95 10.21 2.49
CA VAL A 157 -1.76 11.16 3.26
C VAL A 157 -1.21 12.59 3.16
N GLN A 158 0.10 12.77 3.29
CA GLN A 158 0.71 14.11 3.21
C GLN A 158 0.62 14.72 1.81
N ILE A 159 0.75 13.91 0.75
CA ILE A 159 0.56 14.35 -0.64
C ILE A 159 -0.88 14.82 -0.86
N LEU A 160 -1.86 14.08 -0.34
CA LEU A 160 -3.27 14.49 -0.39
C LEU A 160 -3.53 15.78 0.36
N PHE A 161 -3.01 15.91 1.58
CA PHE A 161 -3.10 17.17 2.33
C PHE A 161 -2.46 18.33 1.56
N GLY A 162 -1.35 18.09 0.84
CA GLY A 162 -0.72 19.09 -0.01
C GLY A 162 -1.62 19.56 -1.15
N GLY A 163 -2.30 18.63 -1.84
CA GLY A 163 -3.28 18.96 -2.88
C GLY A 163 -4.48 19.74 -2.33
N ILE A 164 -5.03 19.31 -1.19
CA ILE A 164 -6.13 19.99 -0.49
C ILE A 164 -5.72 21.42 -0.09
N ALA A 165 -4.54 21.58 0.51
CA ALA A 165 -4.01 22.89 0.90
C ALA A 165 -3.77 23.80 -0.31
N ALA A 166 -3.20 23.27 -1.40
CA ALA A 166 -2.93 24.03 -2.63
C ALA A 166 -4.21 24.62 -3.24
N LEU A 167 -5.33 23.90 -3.13
CA LEU A 167 -6.64 24.30 -3.63
C LEU A 167 -7.47 25.10 -2.62
N GLY A 168 -7.10 25.08 -1.34
CA GLY A 168 -7.85 25.74 -0.27
C GLY A 168 -9.15 25.02 0.11
N PHE A 169 -9.27 23.74 -0.22
CA PHE A 169 -10.49 22.96 -0.01
C PHE A 169 -10.62 22.44 1.43
N CYS A 170 -11.78 21.85 1.71
CA CYS A 170 -12.07 21.04 2.88
C CYS A 170 -12.07 21.82 4.20
N GLN A 171 -12.53 23.06 4.15
CA GLN A 171 -12.69 23.91 5.33
C GLN A 171 -14.17 24.03 5.73
N GLY A 172 -14.42 24.40 7.00
CA GLY A 172 -15.76 24.67 7.51
C GLY A 172 -16.75 23.51 7.28
N ASP A 173 -17.89 23.83 6.69
CA ASP A 173 -18.99 22.88 6.48
C ASP A 173 -18.68 21.81 5.41
N HIS A 174 -17.66 22.02 4.56
CA HIS A 174 -17.25 21.06 3.51
C HIS A 174 -16.35 19.93 4.05
N LEU A 175 -15.80 20.07 5.27
CA LEU A 175 -14.81 19.15 5.83
C LEU A 175 -15.29 17.69 5.85
N GLY A 176 -16.54 17.46 6.29
CA GLY A 176 -17.09 16.10 6.41
C GLY A 176 -17.23 15.40 5.05
N GLN A 177 -17.76 16.12 4.06
CA GLN A 177 -17.94 15.62 2.69
C GLN A 177 -16.58 15.32 2.06
N CYS A 178 -15.63 16.25 2.18
CA CYS A 178 -14.28 16.08 1.68
C CYS A 178 -13.56 14.88 2.34
N ALA A 179 -13.61 14.79 3.67
CA ALA A 179 -12.99 13.68 4.40
C ALA A 179 -13.54 12.33 3.94
N ALA A 180 -14.86 12.20 3.77
CA ALA A 180 -15.47 10.98 3.24
C ALA A 180 -14.92 10.59 1.86
N HIS A 181 -14.78 11.55 0.94
CA HIS A 181 -14.27 11.31 -0.41
C HIS A 181 -12.80 10.87 -0.41
N PHE A 182 -11.95 11.58 0.33
CA PHE A 182 -10.52 11.25 0.39
C PHE A 182 -10.24 9.94 1.14
N ILE A 183 -10.94 9.67 2.25
CA ILE A 183 -10.76 8.44 3.03
C ILE A 183 -11.24 7.23 2.22
N MET A 184 -12.49 7.26 1.74
CA MET A 184 -13.07 6.12 1.01
C MET A 184 -12.36 5.88 -0.32
N GLY A 185 -12.04 6.94 -1.07
CA GLY A 185 -11.35 6.76 -2.35
C GLY A 185 -9.91 6.27 -2.16
N SER A 186 -9.20 6.74 -1.14
CA SER A 186 -7.90 6.15 -0.75
C SER A 186 -8.03 4.70 -0.31
N ALA A 187 -9.12 4.32 0.37
CA ALA A 187 -9.38 2.94 0.77
C ALA A 187 -9.60 2.01 -0.45
N PHE A 188 -10.30 2.48 -1.49
CA PHE A 188 -10.43 1.72 -2.74
C PHE A 188 -9.10 1.55 -3.47
N ILE A 189 -8.26 2.60 -3.52
CA ILE A 189 -6.89 2.50 -4.06
C ILE A 189 -6.07 1.49 -3.25
N ALA A 190 -6.06 1.60 -1.92
CA ALA A 190 -5.35 0.68 -1.04
C ALA A 190 -5.84 -0.75 -1.24
N TYR A 191 -7.15 -0.97 -1.40
CA TYR A 191 -7.71 -2.28 -1.66
C TYR A 191 -7.22 -2.84 -3.01
N GLY A 192 -7.25 -2.04 -4.08
CA GLY A 192 -6.69 -2.45 -5.38
C GLY A 192 -5.21 -2.80 -5.32
N ILE A 193 -4.41 -2.05 -4.56
CA ILE A 193 -2.98 -2.34 -4.33
C ILE A 193 -2.81 -3.64 -3.54
N LEU A 194 -3.54 -3.84 -2.45
CA LEU A 194 -3.49 -5.08 -1.65
C LEU A 194 -3.89 -6.30 -2.48
N LEU A 195 -4.91 -6.18 -3.33
CA LEU A 195 -5.29 -7.24 -4.26
C LEU A 195 -4.18 -7.55 -5.27
N THR A 196 -3.48 -6.52 -5.76
CA THR A 196 -2.34 -6.70 -6.67
C THR A 196 -1.17 -7.40 -5.95
N ILE A 197 -0.88 -7.03 -4.71
CA ILE A 197 0.13 -7.70 -3.88
C ILE A 197 -0.24 -9.17 -3.68
N LEU A 198 -1.49 -9.46 -3.33
CA LEU A 198 -1.97 -10.83 -3.14
C LEU A 198 -1.91 -11.65 -4.43
N LEU A 199 -2.26 -11.04 -5.57
CA LEU A 199 -2.19 -11.67 -6.89
C LEU A 199 -0.76 -12.06 -7.25
N LEU A 200 0.20 -11.13 -7.11
CA LEU A 200 1.57 -11.31 -7.62
C LEU A 200 2.51 -12.03 -6.66
N VAL A 201 2.40 -11.79 -5.36
CA VAL A 201 3.42 -12.23 -4.38
C VAL A 201 2.83 -12.77 -3.08
N GLY A 202 1.54 -12.56 -2.82
CA GLY A 202 0.89 -12.95 -1.56
C GLY A 202 0.29 -14.35 -1.54
N GLN A 203 0.38 -15.12 -2.63
CA GLN A 203 -0.22 -16.46 -2.72
C GLN A 203 0.32 -17.44 -1.66
N TYR A 204 1.63 -17.39 -1.40
CA TYR A 204 2.24 -18.21 -0.36
C TYR A 204 1.76 -17.82 1.05
N TRP A 205 1.71 -16.52 1.34
CA TRP A 205 1.18 -15.99 2.59
C TRP A 205 -0.29 -16.38 2.79
N LEU A 206 -1.10 -16.36 1.74
CA LEU A 206 -2.50 -16.75 1.85
C LEU A 206 -2.64 -18.24 2.22
N ARG A 207 -1.84 -19.13 1.59
CA ARG A 207 -1.86 -20.57 1.88
C ARG A 207 -1.50 -20.88 3.35
N ARG A 208 -0.51 -20.21 3.94
CA ARG A 208 -0.13 -20.43 5.36
C ARG A 208 -1.21 -20.01 6.36
N THR A 209 -2.06 -19.04 6.02
CA THR A 209 -3.12 -18.59 6.95
C THR A 209 -4.24 -19.60 7.09
N GLY A 210 -4.39 -20.53 6.13
CA GLY A 210 -5.54 -21.42 6.08
C GLY A 210 -6.86 -20.66 5.93
N ARG A 211 -6.85 -19.49 5.28
CA ARG A 211 -8.03 -18.68 4.96
C ARG A 211 -8.03 -18.31 3.48
N SER A 212 -9.23 -18.15 2.91
CA SER A 212 -9.37 -17.63 1.55
C SER A 212 -9.21 -16.11 1.56
N GLN A 213 -8.87 -15.52 0.41
CA GLN A 213 -8.77 -14.07 0.29
C GLN A 213 -10.09 -13.39 0.70
N GLU A 214 -11.20 -13.97 0.26
CA GLU A 214 -12.56 -13.49 0.49
C GLU A 214 -12.92 -13.49 1.97
N PHE A 215 -12.27 -14.32 2.80
CA PHE A 215 -12.43 -14.25 4.25
C PHE A 215 -11.92 -12.92 4.79
N PHE A 216 -10.74 -12.49 4.36
CA PHE A 216 -10.15 -11.22 4.78
C PHE A 216 -10.91 -10.03 4.20
N ASP A 217 -11.29 -10.09 2.92
CA ASP A 217 -12.11 -9.06 2.28
C ASP A 217 -13.44 -8.91 3.05
N SER A 218 -14.09 -10.02 3.39
CA SER A 218 -15.35 -10.03 4.15
C SER A 218 -15.18 -9.54 5.59
N LEU A 219 -14.03 -9.80 6.23
CA LEU A 219 -13.72 -9.29 7.57
C LEU A 219 -13.60 -7.76 7.57
N ILE A 220 -12.90 -7.19 6.58
CA ILE A 220 -12.75 -5.74 6.45
C ILE A 220 -14.09 -5.10 6.12
N ILE A 221 -14.85 -5.67 5.17
CA ILE A 221 -16.21 -5.23 4.84
C ILE A 221 -17.11 -5.27 6.09
N ALA A 222 -17.00 -6.33 6.92
CA ALA A 222 -17.75 -6.44 8.16
C ALA A 222 -17.40 -5.36 9.18
N ALA A 223 -16.09 -5.17 9.43
CA ALA A 223 -15.60 -4.19 10.39
C ALA A 223 -15.94 -2.76 9.95
N TRP A 224 -15.68 -2.42 8.69
CA TRP A 224 -15.98 -1.11 8.13
C TRP A 224 -17.48 -0.82 8.12
N GLY A 225 -18.30 -1.75 7.65
CA GLY A 225 -19.75 -1.61 7.64
C GLY A 225 -20.31 -1.38 9.04
N CYS A 226 -19.77 -2.08 10.04
CA CYS A 226 -20.20 -1.93 11.43
C CYS A 226 -19.87 -0.53 11.95
N VAL A 227 -18.64 -0.06 11.79
CA VAL A 227 -18.24 1.30 12.17
C VAL A 227 -19.14 2.32 11.46
N ASN A 228 -19.26 2.23 10.13
CA ASN A 228 -20.05 3.16 9.33
C ASN A 228 -21.52 3.22 9.77
N THR A 229 -22.16 2.08 10.04
CA THR A 229 -23.54 2.04 10.56
C THR A 229 -23.71 2.81 11.87
N PHE A 230 -22.73 2.73 12.77
CA PHE A 230 -22.87 3.31 14.11
C PHE A 230 -22.21 4.69 14.25
N THR A 231 -21.46 5.18 13.27
CA THR A 231 -20.82 6.50 13.32
C THR A 231 -21.48 7.54 12.43
N GLU A 232 -22.27 7.13 11.44
CA GLU A 232 -22.84 8.06 10.45
C GLU A 232 -23.93 8.95 11.05
N HIS A 233 -24.89 8.37 11.77
CA HIS A 233 -25.91 9.14 12.45
C HIS A 233 -25.38 9.66 13.80
N ARG A 234 -25.54 10.97 14.03
CA ARG A 234 -25.30 11.57 15.34
C ARG A 234 -26.42 11.18 16.30
N TRP A 235 -26.23 10.04 16.98
CA TRP A 235 -27.17 9.49 17.94
C TRP A 235 -27.62 10.55 18.95
N GLY A 236 -28.93 10.81 18.96
CA GLY A 236 -29.56 11.85 19.78
C GLY A 236 -30.10 13.06 18.99
N GLY A 237 -29.77 13.18 17.70
CA GLY A 237 -30.35 14.17 16.78
C GLY A 237 -31.49 13.60 15.90
N PRO A 238 -32.20 14.46 15.14
CA PRO A 238 -33.16 14.00 14.14
C PRO A 238 -32.44 13.37 12.94
N TRP A 239 -33.07 12.39 12.30
CA TRP A 239 -32.57 11.77 11.07
C TRP A 239 -32.66 12.74 9.90
N VAL A 240 -31.55 12.91 9.17
CA VAL A 240 -31.50 13.69 7.93
C VAL A 240 -31.48 12.76 6.71
N HIS A 241 -31.84 13.25 5.53
CA HIS A 241 -31.97 12.44 4.31
C HIS A 241 -30.72 11.62 3.96
N ASN A 242 -29.53 12.19 4.15
CA ASN A 242 -28.26 11.52 3.85
C ASN A 242 -27.91 10.44 4.90
N ASP A 243 -28.31 10.62 6.16
CA ASP A 243 -28.06 9.66 7.25
C ASP A 243 -28.61 8.28 6.91
N LEU A 244 -29.83 8.21 6.36
CA LEU A 244 -30.47 6.93 6.03
C LEU A 244 -29.73 6.23 4.88
N GLN A 245 -29.34 6.97 3.84
CA GLN A 245 -28.63 6.42 2.68
C GLN A 245 -27.27 5.84 3.09
N HIS A 246 -26.49 6.58 3.87
CA HIS A 246 -25.16 6.14 4.29
C HIS A 246 -25.22 5.05 5.38
N THR A 247 -26.16 5.14 6.32
CA THR A 247 -26.34 4.10 7.36
C THR A 247 -26.78 2.78 6.75
N THR A 248 -27.73 2.78 5.81
CA THR A 248 -28.18 1.56 5.13
C THR A 248 -27.07 0.90 4.33
N MET A 249 -26.17 1.71 3.74
CA MET A 249 -24.95 1.22 3.11
C MET A 249 -24.03 0.49 4.09
N GLY A 250 -23.83 1.05 5.30
CA GLY A 250 -23.09 0.35 6.35
C GLY A 250 -23.74 -0.98 6.73
N ILE A 251 -25.08 -1.00 6.85
CA ILE A 251 -25.83 -2.19 7.27
C ILE A 251 -25.64 -3.35 6.30
N ILE A 252 -25.76 -3.08 5.00
CA ILE A 252 -25.57 -4.14 4.01
C ILE A 252 -24.13 -4.62 3.98
N TRP A 253 -23.14 -3.73 4.15
CA TRP A 253 -21.73 -4.10 4.23
C TRP A 253 -21.49 -5.06 5.39
N TRP A 254 -21.90 -4.74 6.61
CA TRP A 254 -21.57 -5.64 7.72
C TRP A 254 -22.35 -6.95 7.72
N CYS A 255 -23.64 -6.92 7.34
CA CYS A 255 -24.43 -8.14 7.18
C CYS A 255 -23.81 -9.07 6.13
N ALA A 256 -23.44 -8.53 4.97
CA ALA A 256 -22.83 -9.31 3.91
C ALA A 256 -21.41 -9.76 4.27
N GLY A 257 -20.61 -8.94 4.97
CA GLY A 257 -19.29 -9.32 5.48
C GLY A 257 -19.37 -10.52 6.43
N LEU A 258 -20.33 -10.55 7.36
CA LEU A 258 -20.57 -11.72 8.21
C LEU A 258 -20.91 -12.98 7.39
N LEU A 259 -21.77 -12.85 6.38
CA LEU A 259 -22.12 -13.94 5.46
C LEU A 259 -20.91 -14.43 4.66
N GLY A 260 -20.11 -13.52 4.12
CA GLY A 260 -18.90 -13.83 3.35
C GLY A 260 -17.86 -14.56 4.20
N MET A 261 -17.65 -14.14 5.45
CA MET A 261 -16.80 -14.85 6.41
C MET A 261 -17.33 -16.26 6.70
N TRP A 262 -18.65 -16.43 6.84
CA TRP A 262 -19.26 -17.73 7.07
C TRP A 262 -19.09 -18.67 5.86
N LEU A 263 -19.28 -18.16 4.64
CA LEU A 263 -19.15 -18.93 3.39
C LEU A 263 -17.69 -19.21 2.99
N SER A 264 -16.72 -18.54 3.62
CA SER A 264 -15.29 -18.72 3.34
C SER A 264 -14.68 -20.01 3.89
N ARG A 265 -15.50 -20.95 4.38
CA ARG A 265 -15.08 -22.25 4.90
C ARG A 265 -15.93 -23.40 4.36
N SER A 266 -15.30 -24.54 4.11
CA SER A 266 -16.00 -25.80 3.84
C SER A 266 -16.54 -26.43 5.13
N ARG A 267 -17.34 -27.49 4.99
CA ARG A 267 -17.80 -28.31 6.13
C ARG A 267 -16.64 -28.85 6.97
N ASP A 268 -15.52 -29.17 6.34
CA ASP A 268 -14.32 -29.70 6.97
C ASP A 268 -13.36 -28.60 7.47
N GLY A 269 -13.80 -27.33 7.43
CA GLY A 269 -13.00 -26.18 7.85
C GLY A 269 -11.94 -25.73 6.85
N ARG A 270 -11.92 -26.27 5.63
CA ARG A 270 -10.96 -25.85 4.59
C ARG A 270 -11.31 -24.46 4.04
N PRO A 271 -10.32 -23.65 3.63
CA PRO A 271 -10.58 -22.36 2.98
C PRO A 271 -11.45 -22.54 1.74
N LYS A 272 -12.45 -21.66 1.55
CA LYS A 272 -13.30 -21.66 0.36
C LYS A 272 -13.46 -20.24 -0.19
N ARG A 273 -13.36 -20.10 -1.51
CA ARG A 273 -13.70 -18.86 -2.24
C ARG A 273 -15.21 -18.64 -2.19
N ASN A 274 -15.66 -17.38 -2.26
CA ASN A 274 -17.08 -17.05 -2.37
C ASN A 274 -17.27 -15.69 -3.07
N LEU A 275 -18.50 -15.38 -3.47
CA LEU A 275 -18.79 -14.19 -4.28
C LEU A 275 -19.27 -12.99 -3.47
N ILE A 276 -19.40 -13.11 -2.14
CA ILE A 276 -20.07 -12.08 -1.32
C ILE A 276 -19.35 -10.73 -1.38
N PRO A 277 -18.01 -10.64 -1.22
CA PRO A 277 -17.31 -9.36 -1.36
C PRO A 277 -17.56 -8.69 -2.72
N ALA A 278 -17.53 -9.47 -3.81
CA ALA A 278 -17.76 -8.96 -5.15
C ALA A 278 -19.19 -8.43 -5.35
N ILE A 279 -20.18 -9.12 -4.79
CA ILE A 279 -21.59 -8.69 -4.80
C ILE A 279 -21.76 -7.39 -4.03
N VAL A 280 -21.16 -7.25 -2.83
CA VAL A 280 -21.23 -6.01 -2.03
C VAL A 280 -20.63 -4.83 -2.78
N ILE A 281 -19.48 -5.03 -3.43
CA ILE A 281 -18.83 -4.00 -4.26
C ILE A 281 -19.74 -3.62 -5.44
N MET A 282 -20.38 -4.59 -6.09
CA MET A 282 -21.29 -4.32 -7.20
C MET A 282 -22.57 -3.59 -6.77
N MET A 283 -23.16 -3.97 -5.62
CA MET A 283 -24.30 -3.26 -5.03
C MET A 283 -23.92 -1.84 -4.60
N THR A 284 -22.69 -1.67 -4.10
CA THR A 284 -22.13 -0.35 -3.77
C THR A 284 -22.06 0.53 -5.01
N GLY A 285 -21.51 -0.01 -6.10
CA GLY A 285 -21.46 0.69 -7.38
C GLY A 285 -22.83 1.05 -7.93
N TYR A 286 -23.82 0.15 -7.83
CA TYR A 286 -25.21 0.45 -8.21
C TYR A 286 -25.78 1.63 -7.40
N ALA A 287 -25.69 1.57 -6.07
CA ALA A 287 -26.22 2.62 -5.20
C ALA A 287 -25.60 3.98 -5.51
N MET A 288 -24.28 4.02 -5.71
CA MET A 288 -23.54 5.23 -6.06
C MET A 288 -23.86 5.73 -7.47
N SER A 289 -24.13 4.82 -8.41
CA SER A 289 -24.48 5.20 -9.78
C SER A 289 -25.81 5.94 -9.90
N ALA A 290 -26.73 5.64 -8.97
CA ALA A 290 -28.06 6.22 -8.88
C ALA A 290 -28.15 7.39 -7.87
N HIS A 291 -27.02 7.76 -7.24
CA HIS A 291 -26.98 8.82 -6.25
C HIS A 291 -26.96 10.19 -6.93
N THR A 292 -28.06 10.94 -6.81
CA THR A 292 -28.21 12.26 -7.42
C THR A 292 -27.49 13.33 -6.60
N GLN A 293 -26.69 14.16 -7.26
CA GLN A 293 -25.98 15.27 -6.66
C GLN A 293 -26.61 16.61 -7.05
N THR A 294 -26.30 17.67 -6.30
CA THR A 294 -26.78 19.04 -6.59
C THR A 294 -26.29 19.53 -7.95
N LEU A 295 -25.03 19.26 -8.28
CA LEU A 295 -24.39 19.57 -9.55
C LEU A 295 -24.53 18.40 -10.54
N MET A 296 -24.90 18.71 -11.79
CA MET A 296 -24.99 17.71 -12.86
C MET A 296 -23.63 17.06 -13.16
N ILE A 297 -22.54 17.84 -13.18
CA ILE A 297 -21.19 17.30 -13.35
C ILE A 297 -20.85 16.29 -12.24
N SER A 298 -21.21 16.60 -11.00
CA SER A 298 -21.01 15.71 -9.85
C SER A 298 -21.81 14.42 -9.99
N THR A 299 -23.08 14.51 -10.40
CA THR A 299 -23.93 13.34 -10.66
C THR A 299 -23.30 12.43 -11.71
N MET A 300 -22.83 13.00 -12.83
CA MET A 300 -22.21 12.21 -13.91
C MET A 300 -20.89 11.55 -13.48
N VAL A 301 -20.05 12.24 -12.71
CA VAL A 301 -18.79 11.66 -12.18
C VAL A 301 -19.10 10.53 -11.19
N HIS A 302 -20.07 10.70 -10.30
CA HIS A 302 -20.53 9.65 -9.39
C HIS A 302 -21.15 8.46 -10.12
N SER A 303 -21.91 8.69 -11.21
CA SER A 303 -22.42 7.62 -12.06
C SER A 303 -21.30 6.79 -12.68
N VAL A 304 -20.25 7.44 -13.21
CA VAL A 304 -19.09 6.72 -13.75
C VAL A 304 -18.29 6.00 -12.66
N PHE A 305 -18.12 6.59 -11.48
CA PHE A 305 -17.57 5.90 -10.31
C PHE A 305 -18.35 4.63 -9.99
N GLY A 306 -19.69 4.72 -9.94
CA GLY A 306 -20.58 3.60 -9.69
C GLY A 306 -20.44 2.49 -10.74
N TYR A 307 -20.42 2.83 -12.03
CA TYR A 307 -20.19 1.87 -13.12
C TYR A 307 -18.81 1.22 -13.06
N THR A 308 -17.77 1.98 -12.73
CA THR A 308 -16.40 1.47 -12.56
C THR A 308 -16.37 0.44 -11.43
N LEU A 309 -17.05 0.73 -10.32
CA LEU A 309 -17.10 -0.14 -9.15
C LEU A 309 -17.96 -1.40 -9.40
N MET A 310 -19.08 -1.26 -10.13
CA MET A 310 -19.84 -2.40 -10.65
C MET A 310 -18.99 -3.28 -11.55
N GLY A 311 -18.18 -2.67 -12.43
CA GLY A 311 -17.22 -3.36 -13.29
C GLY A 311 -16.18 -4.13 -12.49
N ALA A 312 -15.65 -3.56 -11.40
CA ALA A 312 -14.71 -4.24 -10.51
C ALA A 312 -15.33 -5.49 -9.86
N GLY A 313 -16.57 -5.36 -9.35
CA GLY A 313 -17.33 -6.47 -8.77
C GLY A 313 -17.65 -7.56 -9.80
N LEU A 314 -18.11 -7.18 -10.99
CA LEU A 314 -18.39 -8.12 -12.09
C LEU A 314 -17.13 -8.85 -12.55
N ALA A 315 -16.03 -8.13 -12.76
CA ALA A 315 -14.73 -8.72 -13.07
C ALA A 315 -14.32 -9.74 -12.00
N ARG A 316 -14.55 -9.43 -10.71
CA ARG A 316 -14.21 -10.35 -9.62
C ARG A 316 -15.09 -11.60 -9.61
N VAL A 317 -16.37 -11.48 -9.92
CA VAL A 317 -17.26 -12.64 -10.09
C VAL A 317 -16.76 -13.51 -11.25
N ILE A 318 -16.42 -12.89 -12.39
CA ILE A 318 -15.93 -13.63 -13.56
C ILE A 318 -14.61 -14.34 -13.23
N GLU A 319 -13.69 -13.65 -12.55
CA GLU A 319 -12.41 -14.20 -12.11
C GLU A 319 -12.61 -15.44 -11.23
N ILE A 320 -13.42 -15.33 -10.17
CA ILE A 320 -13.64 -16.43 -9.22
C ILE A 320 -14.34 -17.61 -9.91
N SER A 321 -15.40 -17.35 -10.67
CA SER A 321 -16.25 -18.40 -11.23
C SER A 321 -15.69 -19.07 -12.48
N PHE A 322 -15.02 -18.33 -13.36
CA PHE A 322 -14.64 -18.83 -14.70
C PHE A 322 -13.12 -18.96 -14.89
N VAL A 323 -12.34 -17.99 -14.45
CA VAL A 323 -10.88 -18.00 -14.58
C VAL A 323 -10.27 -18.97 -13.57
N LEU A 324 -10.57 -18.74 -12.28
CA LEU A 324 -10.05 -19.56 -11.18
C LEU A 324 -10.91 -20.79 -10.89
N ARG A 325 -12.20 -20.79 -11.23
CA ARG A 325 -13.14 -21.90 -10.94
C ARG A 325 -13.10 -22.32 -9.46
N ASP A 326 -13.21 -21.33 -8.58
CA ASP A 326 -13.08 -21.45 -7.11
C ASP A 326 -11.72 -21.97 -6.60
N GLN A 327 -10.71 -22.09 -7.46
CA GLN A 327 -9.33 -22.39 -7.04
C GLN A 327 -8.65 -21.16 -6.45
N PRO A 328 -7.65 -21.34 -5.56
CA PRO A 328 -6.91 -20.22 -4.97
C PRO A 328 -6.02 -19.48 -5.98
N ALA A 329 -5.53 -20.14 -7.03
CA ALA A 329 -4.68 -19.55 -8.07
C ALA A 329 -4.81 -20.34 -9.39
N VAL A 330 -4.47 -19.70 -10.52
CA VAL A 330 -4.44 -20.34 -11.87
C VAL A 330 -3.30 -21.37 -11.95
N SER A 331 -2.16 -21.08 -11.35
CA SER A 331 -1.01 -21.99 -11.27
C SER A 331 -0.51 -22.13 -9.83
N MET A 332 0.03 -23.31 -9.50
CA MET A 332 0.63 -23.56 -8.18
C MET A 332 1.88 -22.70 -7.94
N SER A 333 2.59 -22.36 -9.02
CA SER A 333 3.74 -21.46 -9.06
C SER A 333 3.40 -20.00 -8.80
N GLY A 334 2.20 -19.54 -9.19
CA GLY A 334 1.77 -18.15 -9.05
C GLY A 334 2.56 -17.14 -9.90
N THR A 335 3.35 -17.62 -10.87
CA THR A 335 4.32 -16.80 -11.62
C THR A 335 3.78 -16.08 -12.83
N ASP A 336 2.59 -16.45 -13.31
CA ASP A 336 1.99 -15.82 -14.49
C ASP A 336 0.48 -15.66 -14.30
N PRO A 337 0.01 -14.54 -13.72
CA PRO A 337 -1.40 -14.25 -13.60
C PRO A 337 -2.00 -13.87 -14.95
N ASP A 338 -3.22 -14.34 -15.23
CA ASP A 338 -3.91 -14.00 -16.46
C ASP A 338 -4.19 -12.49 -16.52
N SER A 339 -4.15 -11.92 -17.73
CA SER A 339 -4.48 -10.50 -17.97
C SER A 339 -5.80 -10.07 -17.34
N PHE A 340 -6.78 -10.98 -17.26
CA PHE A 340 -8.08 -10.73 -16.67
C PHE A 340 -8.03 -10.47 -15.15
N GLN A 341 -7.08 -11.08 -14.44
CA GLN A 341 -6.96 -10.97 -12.98
C GLN A 341 -6.52 -9.57 -12.52
N TYR A 342 -5.93 -8.77 -13.42
CA TYR A 342 -5.58 -7.38 -13.14
C TYR A 342 -6.78 -6.43 -13.20
N LEU A 343 -7.92 -6.85 -13.77
CA LEU A 343 -9.04 -5.97 -14.05
C LEU A 343 -9.70 -5.46 -12.75
N THR A 344 -10.01 -6.35 -11.81
CA THR A 344 -10.57 -5.94 -10.51
C THR A 344 -9.67 -4.98 -9.73
N PRO A 345 -8.38 -5.27 -9.47
CA PRO A 345 -7.53 -4.35 -8.71
C PRO A 345 -7.32 -3.02 -9.43
N PHE A 346 -7.21 -3.01 -10.77
CA PHE A 346 -7.13 -1.77 -11.54
C PHE A 346 -8.41 -0.94 -11.42
N LEU A 347 -9.59 -1.54 -11.61
CA LEU A 347 -10.86 -0.82 -11.52
C LEU A 347 -11.12 -0.29 -10.10
N LEU A 348 -10.65 -0.98 -9.05
CA LEU A 348 -10.69 -0.43 -7.68
C LEU A 348 -9.79 0.80 -7.53
N CYS A 349 -8.58 0.79 -8.11
CA CYS A 349 -7.72 1.97 -8.13
C CYS A 349 -8.38 3.13 -8.88
N ALA A 350 -8.98 2.87 -10.04
CA ALA A 350 -9.71 3.87 -10.83
C ALA A 350 -10.92 4.43 -10.08
N SER A 351 -11.73 3.56 -9.47
CA SER A 351 -12.84 3.96 -8.60
C SER A 351 -12.37 4.86 -7.47
N GLY A 352 -11.23 4.59 -6.84
CA GLY A 352 -10.72 5.42 -5.77
C GLY A 352 -10.32 6.83 -6.22
N PHE A 353 -9.66 6.98 -7.37
CA PHE A 353 -9.36 8.30 -7.95
C PHE A 353 -10.63 9.07 -8.35
N LEU A 354 -11.61 8.38 -8.98
CA LEU A 354 -12.89 9.00 -9.33
C LEU A 354 -13.62 9.51 -8.08
N PHE A 355 -13.63 8.71 -7.00
CA PHE A 355 -14.30 9.09 -5.76
C PHE A 355 -13.58 10.24 -5.04
N MET A 356 -12.25 10.19 -4.91
CA MET A 356 -11.47 11.31 -4.34
C MET A 356 -11.67 12.60 -5.13
N GLY A 357 -11.73 12.49 -6.46
CA GLY A 357 -11.90 13.61 -7.35
C GLY A 357 -13.31 14.18 -7.40
N ALA A 358 -14.29 13.65 -6.66
CA ALA A 358 -15.70 14.06 -6.75
C ALA A 358 -16.17 14.92 -5.56
N THR A 359 -15.28 15.64 -4.89
CA THR A 359 -15.67 16.57 -3.81
C THR A 359 -16.55 17.70 -4.33
N GLU A 360 -17.43 18.25 -3.49
CA GLU A 360 -18.33 19.33 -3.87
C GLU A 360 -17.58 20.55 -4.44
N GLU A 361 -16.56 21.02 -3.72
CA GLU A 361 -15.73 22.16 -4.12
C GLU A 361 -14.97 21.92 -5.44
N GLN A 362 -14.46 20.69 -5.65
CA GLN A 362 -13.80 20.33 -6.90
C GLN A 362 -14.79 20.30 -8.08
N MET A 363 -16.01 19.80 -7.86
CA MET A 363 -17.05 19.76 -8.90
C MET A 363 -17.53 21.16 -9.26
N GLU A 364 -17.67 22.05 -8.29
CA GLU A 364 -18.01 23.44 -8.54
C GLU A 364 -16.92 24.16 -9.33
N LEU A 365 -15.64 23.98 -8.93
CA LEU A 365 -14.50 24.56 -9.66
C LEU A 365 -14.47 24.12 -11.12
N LEU A 366 -14.68 22.83 -11.39
CA LEU A 366 -14.71 22.29 -12.76
C LEU A 366 -15.93 22.78 -13.55
N SER A 367 -17.10 22.86 -12.91
CA SER A 367 -18.33 23.38 -13.51
C SER A 367 -18.15 24.83 -13.95
N ASN A 368 -17.59 25.67 -13.07
CA ASN A 368 -17.33 27.08 -13.33
C ASN A 368 -16.28 27.30 -14.43
N ALA A 369 -15.32 26.38 -14.55
CA ALA A 369 -14.34 26.38 -15.63
C ALA A 369 -14.88 25.80 -16.95
N GLY A 370 -16.13 25.34 -17.00
CA GLY A 370 -16.72 24.71 -18.20
C GLY A 370 -16.08 23.37 -18.57
N VAL A 371 -15.44 22.68 -17.63
CA VAL A 371 -14.80 21.38 -17.87
C VAL A 371 -15.86 20.29 -17.93
N MET A 372 -15.87 19.52 -19.01
CA MET A 372 -16.78 18.38 -19.15
C MET A 372 -16.36 17.22 -18.26
N HIS A 373 -17.36 16.55 -17.65
CA HIS A 373 -17.13 15.34 -16.83
C HIS A 373 -16.31 14.27 -17.56
N VAL A 374 -16.52 14.06 -18.87
CA VAL A 374 -15.79 13.03 -19.65
C VAL A 374 -14.28 13.28 -19.63
N SER A 375 -13.84 14.51 -19.93
CA SER A 375 -12.42 14.87 -19.93
C SER A 375 -11.82 14.71 -18.53
N TYR A 376 -12.55 15.10 -17.49
CA TYR A 376 -12.12 14.94 -16.11
C TYR A 376 -12.00 13.47 -15.69
N VAL A 377 -12.98 12.64 -16.03
CA VAL A 377 -12.95 11.18 -15.80
C VAL A 377 -11.73 10.55 -16.46
N LEU A 378 -11.41 10.89 -17.72
CA LEU A 378 -10.24 10.36 -18.41
C LEU A 378 -8.92 10.75 -17.74
N ILE A 379 -8.84 11.96 -17.17
CA ILE A 379 -7.70 12.38 -16.35
C ILE A 379 -7.59 11.51 -15.09
N GLN A 380 -8.69 11.24 -14.40
CA GLN A 380 -8.68 10.38 -13.20
C GLN A 380 -8.26 8.94 -13.52
N TYR A 381 -8.75 8.38 -14.64
CA TYR A 381 -8.28 7.08 -15.13
C TYR A 381 -6.80 7.09 -15.48
N SER A 382 -6.28 8.19 -16.03
CA SER A 382 -4.85 8.33 -16.35
C SER A 382 -3.98 8.26 -15.08
N PHE A 383 -4.39 8.92 -13.99
CA PHE A 383 -3.72 8.77 -12.69
C PHE A 383 -3.79 7.34 -12.16
N ALA A 384 -4.94 6.67 -12.31
CA ALA A 384 -5.09 5.26 -11.95
C ALA A 384 -4.14 4.36 -12.73
N PHE A 385 -3.99 4.55 -14.04
CA PHE A 385 -3.02 3.81 -14.86
C PHE A 385 -1.58 4.03 -14.41
N LEU A 386 -1.19 5.28 -14.12
CA LEU A 386 0.17 5.60 -13.66
C LEU A 386 0.47 4.98 -12.28
N LEU A 387 -0.46 5.07 -11.34
CA LEU A 387 -0.30 4.45 -10.03
C LEU A 387 -0.24 2.92 -10.15
N PHE A 388 -1.14 2.33 -10.95
CA PHE A 388 -1.18 0.89 -11.16
C PHE A 388 0.09 0.38 -11.84
N LEU A 389 0.60 1.09 -12.84
CA LEU A 389 1.90 0.82 -13.46
C LEU A 389 3.02 0.86 -12.42
N PHE A 390 3.07 1.91 -11.60
CA PHE A 390 4.10 2.06 -10.59
C PHE A 390 4.09 0.92 -9.57
N VAL A 391 2.91 0.53 -9.07
CA VAL A 391 2.73 -0.61 -8.17
C VAL A 391 3.21 -1.91 -8.82
N ASN A 392 2.85 -2.15 -10.07
CA ASN A 392 3.31 -3.33 -10.81
C ASN A 392 4.84 -3.33 -11.01
N VAL A 393 5.45 -2.19 -11.30
CA VAL A 393 6.92 -2.06 -11.40
C VAL A 393 7.58 -2.42 -10.07
N LEU A 394 7.07 -1.88 -8.95
CA LEU A 394 7.58 -2.19 -7.62
C LEU A 394 7.47 -3.69 -7.30
N LEU A 395 6.31 -4.30 -7.57
CA LEU A 395 6.10 -5.72 -7.32
C LEU A 395 6.90 -6.62 -8.25
N HIS A 396 7.10 -6.23 -9.50
CA HIS A 396 7.95 -6.94 -10.44
C HIS A 396 9.42 -6.94 -9.99
N ILE A 397 9.95 -5.78 -9.57
CA ILE A 397 11.31 -5.69 -9.01
C ILE A 397 11.43 -6.61 -7.79
N TYR A 398 10.44 -6.60 -6.90
CA TYR A 398 10.43 -7.51 -5.76
C TYR A 398 10.43 -8.98 -6.18
N ALA A 399 9.50 -9.37 -7.05
CA ALA A 399 9.29 -10.76 -7.46
C ALA A 399 10.52 -11.36 -8.14
N VAL A 400 11.12 -10.65 -9.10
CA VAL A 400 12.30 -11.15 -9.85
C VAL A 400 13.52 -11.35 -8.95
N HIS A 401 13.69 -10.53 -7.90
CA HIS A 401 14.82 -10.68 -6.98
C HIS A 401 14.54 -11.70 -5.87
N ALA A 402 13.29 -11.83 -5.43
CA ALA A 402 12.90 -12.80 -4.42
C ALA A 402 12.81 -14.23 -4.99
N TRP A 403 12.49 -14.39 -6.28
CA TRP A 403 12.40 -15.68 -6.98
C TRP A 403 13.10 -15.64 -8.36
N PRO A 404 14.45 -15.57 -8.41
CA PRO A 404 15.22 -15.38 -9.65
C PRO A 404 15.21 -16.61 -10.58
N ASN A 405 15.15 -17.81 -10.01
CA ASN A 405 14.78 -19.01 -10.73
C ASN A 405 13.28 -19.16 -10.46
N GLY A 406 12.42 -19.04 -11.48
CA GLY A 406 11.00 -19.36 -11.32
C GLY A 406 10.86 -20.70 -10.59
N PRO A 407 9.78 -20.93 -9.82
CA PRO A 407 9.61 -22.19 -9.11
C PRO A 407 9.78 -23.30 -10.12
N GLU A 408 10.81 -24.14 -9.92
CA GLU A 408 11.13 -25.23 -10.81
C GLU A 408 9.82 -25.93 -11.16
N GLU A 409 9.49 -25.99 -12.45
CA GLU A 409 8.43 -26.85 -12.92
C GLU A 409 8.77 -28.24 -12.38
N GLU A 410 8.06 -28.67 -11.33
CA GLU A 410 7.98 -30.08 -11.00
C GLU A 410 7.49 -30.70 -12.30
N THR A 411 8.42 -31.36 -12.98
CA THR A 411 8.15 -32.01 -14.25
C THR A 411 7.14 -33.10 -13.91
N GLU A 412 5.85 -32.80 -14.08
CA GLU A 412 4.80 -33.80 -14.02
C GLU A 412 5.09 -34.76 -15.17
N GLY A 413 5.83 -35.82 -14.84
CA GLY A 413 6.05 -36.93 -15.73
C GLY A 413 4.70 -37.39 -16.25
N GLN A 414 4.58 -37.46 -17.57
CA GLN A 414 3.51 -38.15 -18.27
C GLN A 414 3.28 -39.54 -17.63
N GLY A 415 2.29 -39.62 -16.75
CA GLY A 415 1.88 -40.84 -16.08
C GLY A 415 0.41 -41.09 -16.36
N LYS A 416 0.16 -41.99 -17.32
CA LYS A 416 -1.15 -42.53 -17.67
C LYS A 416 -2.05 -42.72 -16.44
N TYR A 417 -3.32 -42.35 -16.63
CA TYR A 417 -4.46 -42.79 -15.83
C TYR A 417 -4.33 -44.24 -15.34
N THR A 418 -4.10 -44.43 -14.05
CA THR A 418 -4.54 -45.63 -13.33
C THR A 418 -5.11 -45.25 -11.97
N ASN A 419 -6.37 -45.62 -11.83
CA ASN A 419 -7.26 -45.47 -10.71
C ASN A 419 -6.83 -46.43 -9.57
N VAL A 420 -6.46 -45.95 -8.37
CA VAL A 420 -6.43 -46.78 -7.15
C VAL A 420 -6.77 -45.95 -5.91
N ASN A 421 -7.82 -46.36 -5.20
CA ASN A 421 -8.21 -45.93 -3.87
C ASN A 421 -7.05 -46.02 -2.85
N GLY A 422 -6.88 -45.00 -2.04
CA GLY A 422 -5.94 -45.03 -0.91
C GLY A 422 -6.15 -43.87 0.06
N ILE A 423 -6.94 -44.12 1.10
CA ILE A 423 -6.95 -43.34 2.34
C ILE A 423 -5.54 -43.40 2.95
N ASN A 424 -4.83 -42.28 3.02
CA ASN A 424 -3.91 -41.92 4.11
C ASN A 424 -3.26 -40.54 3.87
N GLY A 425 -3.12 -39.80 4.97
CA GLY A 425 -2.65 -38.42 5.00
C GLY A 425 -1.29 -38.25 4.32
N ARG A 426 -1.22 -37.29 3.39
CA ARG A 426 0.03 -36.89 2.73
C ARG A 426 0.87 -36.09 3.72
N ALA A 427 1.96 -36.70 4.14
CA ALA A 427 3.10 -35.97 4.72
C ALA A 427 3.55 -34.89 3.73
N ARG A 428 3.79 -33.68 4.26
CA ARG A 428 4.42 -32.57 3.52
C ARG A 428 5.69 -33.08 2.84
N SER A 429 5.86 -32.73 1.57
CA SER A 429 7.11 -33.05 0.86
C SER A 429 8.28 -32.35 1.57
N GLN A 430 9.42 -33.04 1.70
CA GLN A 430 10.65 -32.45 2.20
C GLN A 430 11.07 -31.22 1.37
N SER A 431 10.76 -31.18 0.07
CA SER A 431 11.02 -30.01 -0.80
C SER A 431 10.18 -28.79 -0.42
N GLU A 432 8.93 -29.01 -0.01
CA GLU A 432 8.03 -27.95 0.46
C GLU A 432 8.50 -27.43 1.82
N THR A 433 9.01 -28.31 2.68
CA THR A 433 9.58 -27.96 3.98
C THR A 433 10.92 -27.20 3.84
N GLN A 434 11.75 -27.55 2.85
CA GLN A 434 12.99 -26.83 2.54
C GLN A 434 12.71 -25.42 2.00
N ARG A 435 11.74 -25.26 1.09
CA ARG A 435 11.30 -23.93 0.61
C ARG A 435 10.66 -23.09 1.72
N ILE A 436 9.95 -23.72 2.66
CA ILE A 436 9.45 -23.07 3.88
C ILE A 436 10.63 -22.56 4.71
N HIS A 437 11.70 -23.34 4.85
CA HIS A 437 12.90 -22.97 5.61
C HIS A 437 13.71 -21.85 4.96
N ASP A 438 13.74 -21.76 3.62
CA ASP A 438 14.43 -20.67 2.89
C ASP A 438 13.64 -19.34 2.94
N ALA A 439 12.29 -19.42 2.93
CA ALA A 439 11.42 -18.26 3.17
C ALA A 439 11.44 -17.83 4.66
N GLU A 440 11.54 -18.78 5.60
CA GLU A 440 11.76 -18.53 7.03
C GLU A 440 13.16 -17.96 7.29
N GLY A 441 14.20 -18.39 6.58
CA GLY A 441 15.52 -17.74 6.58
C GLY A 441 15.40 -16.27 6.20
N PHE A 442 14.57 -15.90 5.22
CA PHE A 442 14.45 -14.48 4.88
C PHE A 442 13.71 -13.60 5.92
N GLU A 443 12.81 -14.15 6.74
CA GLU A 443 12.12 -13.41 7.82
C GLU A 443 12.80 -13.55 9.19
N LEU A 444 13.50 -14.65 9.47
CA LEU A 444 14.17 -14.96 10.75
C LEU A 444 15.70 -14.90 10.71
N GLU A 445 16.36 -14.92 9.56
CA GLU A 445 17.82 -14.63 9.44
C GLU A 445 18.10 -13.12 9.54
N GLY A 446 17.06 -12.31 9.76
CA GLY A 446 17.17 -11.03 10.43
C GLY A 446 17.49 -11.13 11.94
N LEU A 447 17.55 -12.33 12.52
CA LEU A 447 17.80 -12.61 13.95
C LEU A 447 18.95 -13.60 14.21
N ILE A 448 19.65 -14.08 13.18
CA ILE A 448 20.82 -14.95 13.34
C ILE A 448 21.96 -14.36 12.53
N SER A 449 23.07 -14.07 13.20
CA SER A 449 24.30 -13.54 12.62
C SER A 449 24.96 -14.56 11.70
N ASP A 450 25.50 -14.10 10.58
CA ASP A 450 26.39 -14.84 9.68
C ASP A 450 27.66 -15.31 10.42
N GLU A 451 27.68 -16.55 10.89
CA GLU A 451 28.87 -17.39 11.15
C GLU A 451 28.38 -18.83 10.82
N GLU A 452 28.84 -19.58 9.82
CA GLU A 452 30.21 -19.95 9.48
C GLU A 452 30.33 -20.27 7.96
N GLU A 453 31.09 -19.47 7.20
CA GLU A 453 31.83 -19.97 6.05
C GLU A 453 33.32 -19.76 6.34
N GLY A 454 34.01 -20.84 6.70
CA GLY A 454 35.46 -20.83 6.76
C GLY A 454 36.08 -21.85 7.69
N GLU A 455 35.94 -23.15 7.42
CA GLU A 455 37.07 -24.08 7.61
C GLU A 455 36.95 -25.33 6.73
N SER A 456 37.93 -25.46 5.84
CA SER A 456 38.16 -26.63 5.00
C SER A 456 38.58 -27.83 5.86
N SER A 457 37.82 -28.93 5.81
CA SER A 457 38.41 -30.26 5.99
C SER A 457 37.55 -31.33 5.32
N SER A 458 38.16 -32.00 4.34
CA SER A 458 37.64 -33.20 3.68
C SER A 458 37.34 -34.32 4.68
N MET A 459 36.20 -34.99 4.54
CA MET A 459 36.14 -36.46 4.50
C MET A 459 34.72 -36.94 4.18
N GLY A 460 34.60 -37.71 3.09
CA GLY A 460 33.37 -38.39 2.70
C GLY A 460 32.97 -39.54 3.64
N PRO A 461 31.81 -40.18 3.40
CA PRO A 461 31.18 -41.08 4.35
C PRO A 461 31.84 -42.45 4.37
N LYS A 462 32.32 -42.89 5.54
CA LYS A 462 32.66 -44.30 5.79
C LYS A 462 31.45 -45.06 6.33
N ARG A 463 31.00 -45.98 5.49
CA ARG A 463 30.11 -47.11 5.77
C ARG A 463 30.84 -48.11 6.66
N SER A 464 30.23 -48.61 7.73
CA SER A 464 30.69 -49.80 8.45
C SER A 464 29.52 -50.77 8.66
N LEU A 465 29.52 -51.82 7.82
CA LEU A 465 29.13 -53.16 8.25
C LEU A 465 30.26 -53.67 9.17
N ASP A 466 29.91 -54.39 10.23
CA ASP A 466 30.26 -55.81 10.37
C ASP A 466 29.66 -56.41 11.64
N GLU A 467 29.23 -57.66 11.48
CA GLU A 467 28.81 -58.62 12.50
C GLU A 467 29.99 -59.00 13.43
N GLU A 468 29.71 -59.33 14.70
CA GLU A 468 29.75 -60.69 15.25
C GLU A 468 29.89 -60.73 16.79
N LEU A 469 29.04 -61.58 17.38
CA LEU A 469 29.29 -62.48 18.52
C LEU A 469 29.81 -61.95 19.88
N GLY A 470 28.86 -61.86 20.82
CA GLY A 470 28.76 -62.75 21.98
C GLY A 470 29.82 -62.70 23.08
N LYS A 471 29.40 -62.35 24.31
CA LYS A 471 29.35 -63.28 25.48
C LYS A 471 29.04 -62.58 26.81
N GLU A 472 28.05 -63.17 27.49
CA GLU A 472 27.99 -63.55 28.92
C GLU A 472 27.89 -62.53 30.07
N ALA A 473 27.03 -62.95 31.02
CA ALA A 473 26.83 -62.58 32.43
C ALA A 473 26.16 -61.21 32.68
N HIS A 474 25.05 -61.09 33.41
CA HIS A 474 24.49 -61.93 34.47
C HIS A 474 23.00 -61.66 34.66
#